data_AF-A0A2T4ZAR1-F1
#
_entry.id   AF-A0A2T4ZAR1-F1
#
_cell.length_a   1.000
_cell.length_b   1.000
_cell.length_c   1.000
_cell.angle_alpha   90.00
_cell.angle_beta   90.00
_cell.angle_gamma   90.00
#
_symmetry.space_group_name_H-M   'P 1'
#
loop_
_entity.id
_entity.type
_entity.pdbx_description
1 polymer ?
#
loop_
_entity_poly.entity_id
_entity_poly.type
_entity_poly.pdbx_seq_one_letter_code
_entity_poly.pdbx_strand_id
1 'polypeptide(L)'
;MMEEQVQSYQPEEVPAEIQKWNWGAFFLNWIWGIAHGVWISLLCFIPVVNLGVAIYLGLKGNELAWKAKAWESVEHFLHKQRQWSKWGIIIFCVSIALSIISAIVGTVLIGGLIGGVMGDVNDLNQEIQNFEDIQQDLNDMEQEFNQETDGFDSDFDSDFDSDSEF
;
A
#
# COMPACT_ATOMS: atom_id res chain seq x y z
N MET A 1 43.53 39.73 -32.82
CA MET A 1 43.53 38.50 -31.99
C MET A 1 42.80 38.88 -30.72
N MET A 2 41.50 38.58 -30.62
CA MET A 2 40.73 38.84 -29.40
C MET A 2 40.96 37.66 -28.47
N GLU A 3 41.65 37.90 -27.37
CA GLU A 3 41.80 36.93 -26.29
C GLU A 3 40.42 36.72 -25.66
N GLU A 4 39.77 35.63 -26.03
CA GLU A 4 38.55 35.16 -25.39
C GLU A 4 38.93 34.81 -23.95
N GLN A 5 38.62 35.72 -23.02
CA GLN A 5 38.83 35.54 -21.59
C GLN A 5 37.92 34.40 -21.12
N VAL A 6 38.43 33.17 -21.17
CA VAL A 6 37.76 32.01 -20.60
C VAL A 6 37.82 32.18 -19.08
N GLN A 7 36.79 32.81 -18.53
CA GLN A 7 36.62 33.01 -17.09
C GLN A 7 36.54 31.63 -16.42
N SER A 8 37.67 31.14 -15.90
CA SER A 8 37.70 29.92 -15.11
C SER A 8 37.04 30.19 -13.76
N TYR A 9 35.79 29.73 -13.59
CA TYR A 9 35.11 29.81 -12.30
C TYR A 9 35.88 28.99 -11.26
N GLN A 10 36.36 29.66 -10.22
CA GLN A 10 36.95 28.98 -9.07
C GLN A 10 35.83 28.22 -8.33
N PRO A 11 36.04 26.95 -7.90
CA PRO A 11 35.01 26.13 -7.27
C PRO A 11 34.39 26.72 -5.99
N GLU A 12 35.08 27.69 -5.38
CA GLU A 12 34.75 28.28 -4.08
C GLU A 12 33.73 29.41 -4.18
N GLU A 13 33.61 30.08 -5.33
CA GLU A 13 32.57 31.07 -5.57
C GLU A 13 31.33 30.37 -6.13
N VAL A 14 30.36 30.10 -5.25
CA VAL A 14 29.04 29.55 -5.61
C VAL A 14 28.17 30.69 -6.13
N PRO A 15 27.81 30.74 -7.42
CA PRO A 15 26.93 31.77 -7.94
C PRO A 15 25.58 31.75 -7.23
N ALA A 16 25.04 32.91 -6.86
CA ALA A 16 23.72 32.97 -6.23
C ALA A 16 22.62 32.37 -7.13
N GLU A 17 22.81 32.42 -8.46
CA GLU A 17 21.86 31.91 -9.45
C GLU A 17 21.61 30.40 -9.38
N ILE A 18 22.60 29.64 -8.87
CA ILE A 18 22.50 28.18 -8.74
C ILE A 18 21.89 27.75 -7.40
N GLN A 19 21.72 28.65 -6.43
CA GLN A 19 21.13 28.38 -5.12
C GLN A 19 19.60 28.29 -5.19
N LYS A 20 19.11 27.37 -6.03
CA LYS A 20 17.70 27.07 -6.23
C LYS A 20 17.43 25.64 -5.83
N TRP A 21 16.17 25.38 -5.51
CA TRP A 21 15.72 24.02 -5.24
C TRP A 21 15.98 23.10 -6.44
N ASN A 22 16.61 21.95 -6.18
CA ASN A 22 16.91 20.94 -7.18
C ASN A 22 15.95 19.75 -7.05
N TRP A 23 14.92 19.75 -7.89
CA TRP A 23 13.94 18.65 -7.95
C TRP A 23 14.55 17.33 -8.37
N GLY A 24 15.60 17.36 -9.20
CA GLY A 24 16.32 16.16 -9.63
C GLY A 24 17.05 15.53 -8.46
N ALA A 25 17.77 16.32 -7.68
CA ALA A 25 18.50 15.87 -6.50
C ALA A 25 17.56 15.36 -5.39
N PHE A 26 16.36 15.93 -5.25
CA PHE A 26 15.36 15.52 -4.26
C PHE A 26 14.62 14.22 -4.61
N PHE A 27 14.25 14.01 -5.89
CA PHE A 27 13.50 12.82 -6.31
C PHE A 27 14.41 11.66 -6.72
N LEU A 28 15.58 11.97 -7.28
CA LEU A 28 16.53 11.00 -7.83
C LEU A 28 17.80 10.90 -6.98
N ASN A 29 17.70 11.10 -5.66
CA ASN A 29 18.81 11.15 -4.67
C ASN A 29 20.10 10.44 -5.10
N TRP A 30 20.11 9.10 -5.06
CA TRP A 30 21.31 8.30 -5.33
C TRP A 30 21.75 8.36 -6.80
N ILE A 31 20.83 8.29 -7.75
CA ILE A 31 21.14 8.35 -9.20
C ILE A 31 21.79 9.69 -9.54
N TRP A 32 21.15 10.78 -9.09
CA TRP A 32 21.61 12.13 -9.29
C TRP A 32 22.96 12.35 -8.60
N GLY A 33 23.15 11.88 -7.38
CA GLY A 33 24.41 12.09 -6.67
C GLY A 33 25.58 11.29 -7.24
N ILE A 34 25.36 10.06 -7.75
CA ILE A 34 26.39 9.34 -8.52
C ILE A 34 26.77 10.13 -9.78
N ALA A 35 25.78 10.64 -10.52
CA ALA A 35 26.01 11.40 -11.74
C ALA A 35 26.78 12.72 -11.53
N HIS A 36 26.71 13.30 -10.32
CA HIS A 36 27.33 14.59 -9.99
C HIS A 36 28.45 14.50 -8.94
N GLY A 37 28.86 13.30 -8.52
CA GLY A 37 29.92 13.12 -7.51
C GLY A 37 29.54 13.56 -6.09
N VAL A 38 28.23 13.57 -5.76
CA VAL A 38 27.70 13.99 -4.46
C VAL A 38 27.37 12.76 -3.61
N TRP A 39 28.39 12.20 -2.96
CA TRP A 39 28.31 10.92 -2.23
C TRP A 39 27.37 10.90 -1.03
N ILE A 40 27.08 12.07 -0.44
CA ILE A 40 26.10 12.19 0.65
C ILE A 40 24.71 11.69 0.22
N SER A 41 24.43 11.67 -1.10
CA SER A 41 23.17 11.13 -1.60
C SER A 41 22.98 9.65 -1.36
N LEU A 42 24.06 8.87 -1.19
CA LEU A 42 23.97 7.45 -0.89
C LEU A 42 23.45 7.17 0.52
N LEU A 43 23.45 8.16 1.42
CA LEU A 43 22.79 8.03 2.72
C LEU A 43 21.27 7.86 2.60
N CYS A 44 20.69 8.07 1.41
CA CYS A 44 19.28 7.76 1.15
C CYS A 44 18.90 6.29 1.39
N PHE A 45 19.87 5.36 1.38
CA PHE A 45 19.62 3.95 1.66
C PHE A 45 19.36 3.65 3.14
N ILE A 46 19.59 4.63 4.03
CA ILE A 46 19.26 4.51 5.44
C ILE A 46 17.84 5.08 5.64
N PRO A 47 16.82 4.24 5.94
CA PRO A 47 15.41 4.66 5.90
C PRO A 47 15.09 5.86 6.79
N VAL A 48 15.69 5.92 7.98
CA VAL A 48 15.44 6.95 8.98
C VAL A 48 15.94 8.32 8.54
N VAL A 49 17.08 8.39 7.84
CA VAL A 49 17.67 9.67 7.43
C VAL A 49 17.33 10.07 6.00
N ASN A 50 16.75 9.16 5.20
CA ASN A 50 16.52 9.36 3.78
C ASN A 50 15.74 10.64 3.48
N LEU A 51 14.65 10.91 4.20
CA LEU A 51 13.86 12.13 3.98
C LEU A 51 14.67 13.41 4.27
N GLY A 52 15.43 13.40 5.37
CA GLY A 52 16.32 14.52 5.72
C GLY A 52 17.41 14.75 4.66
N VAL A 53 18.02 13.66 4.18
CA VAL A 53 19.01 13.69 3.10
C VAL A 53 18.39 14.21 1.80
N ALA A 54 17.19 13.74 1.43
CA ALA A 54 16.49 14.19 0.24
C ALA A 54 16.22 15.69 0.28
N ILE A 55 15.69 16.21 1.41
CA ILE A 55 15.45 17.64 1.60
C ILE A 55 16.77 18.42 1.54
N TYR A 56 17.82 17.92 2.19
CA TYR A 56 19.15 18.54 2.16
C TYR A 56 19.70 18.63 0.73
N LEU A 57 19.56 17.57 -0.08
CA LEU A 57 19.90 17.56 -1.49
C LEU A 57 19.01 18.48 -2.33
N GLY A 58 17.73 18.61 -2.00
CA GLY A 58 16.84 19.57 -2.65
C GLY A 58 17.31 21.01 -2.43
N LEU A 59 17.71 21.36 -1.21
CA LEU A 59 18.19 22.70 -0.85
C LEU A 59 19.61 22.99 -1.36
N LYS A 60 20.55 22.07 -1.13
CA LYS A 60 21.99 22.26 -1.35
C LYS A 60 22.57 21.46 -2.52
N GLY A 61 21.77 20.66 -3.21
CA GLY A 61 22.26 19.79 -4.29
C GLY A 61 23.00 20.55 -5.38
N ASN A 62 22.49 21.71 -5.81
CA ASN A 62 23.19 22.53 -6.80
C ASN A 62 24.56 23.01 -6.29
N GLU A 63 24.66 23.44 -5.03
CA GLU A 63 25.92 23.85 -4.41
C GLU A 63 26.92 22.69 -4.36
N LEU A 64 26.44 21.51 -3.93
CA LEU A 64 27.27 20.30 -3.82
C LEU A 64 27.77 19.83 -5.19
N ALA A 65 26.89 19.81 -6.20
CA ALA A 65 27.25 19.41 -7.56
C ALA A 65 28.17 20.42 -8.27
N TRP A 66 28.05 21.71 -7.93
CA TRP A 66 28.96 22.74 -8.40
C TRP A 66 30.37 22.55 -7.84
N LYS A 67 30.48 22.27 -6.53
CA LYS A 67 31.77 22.04 -5.86
C LYS A 67 32.42 20.69 -6.23
N ALA A 68 31.61 19.70 -6.62
CA ALA A 68 32.11 18.35 -6.91
C ALA A 68 32.81 18.20 -8.27
N LYS A 69 32.60 19.12 -9.22
CA LYS A 69 33.18 19.04 -10.57
C LYS A 69 33.45 20.42 -11.15
N ALA A 70 34.49 20.55 -11.97
CA ALA A 70 34.72 21.76 -12.77
C ALA A 70 33.66 21.89 -13.89
N TRP A 71 33.12 23.11 -14.05
CA TRP A 71 32.13 23.45 -15.07
C TRP A 71 32.66 24.60 -15.94
N GLU A 72 32.40 24.53 -17.25
CA GLU A 72 32.84 25.56 -18.21
C GLU A 72 32.09 26.88 -18.04
N SER A 73 30.81 26.82 -17.66
CA SER A 73 29.97 28.00 -17.39
C SER A 73 28.80 27.66 -16.45
N VAL A 74 28.24 28.70 -15.83
CA VAL A 74 27.06 28.60 -14.97
C VAL A 74 25.84 28.16 -15.78
N GLU A 75 25.70 28.66 -17.02
CA GLU A 75 24.62 28.31 -17.93
C GLU A 75 24.65 26.82 -18.30
N HIS A 76 25.83 26.27 -18.58
CA HIS A 76 25.98 24.85 -18.92
C HIS A 76 25.57 23.97 -17.73
N PHE A 77 25.97 24.35 -16.51
CA PHE A 77 25.54 23.67 -15.29
C PHE A 77 24.03 23.75 -15.07
N LEU A 78 23.45 24.94 -15.16
CA LEU A 78 22.01 25.15 -14.99
C LEU A 78 21.19 24.39 -16.03
N HIS A 79 21.67 24.30 -17.27
CA HIS A 79 21.02 23.51 -18.30
C HIS A 79 20.94 22.03 -17.90
N LYS A 80 22.05 21.45 -17.43
CA LYS A 80 22.07 20.08 -16.91
C LYS A 80 21.15 19.90 -15.70
N GLN A 81 21.21 20.80 -14.71
CA GLN A 81 20.35 20.69 -13.53
C GLN A 81 18.85 20.83 -13.85
N ARG A 82 18.49 21.64 -14.86
CA ARG A 82 17.12 21.74 -15.37
C ARG A 82 16.65 20.44 -16.02
N GLN A 83 17.51 19.77 -16.80
CA GLN A 83 17.19 18.46 -17.37
C GLN A 83 16.95 17.43 -16.27
N TRP A 84 17.84 17.36 -15.28
CA TRP A 84 17.68 16.47 -14.12
C TRP A 84 16.41 16.77 -13.32
N SER A 85 16.11 18.05 -13.10
CA SER A 85 14.88 18.48 -12.43
C SER A 85 13.63 18.07 -13.21
N LYS A 86 13.64 18.27 -14.53
CA LYS A 86 12.53 17.87 -15.41
C LYS A 86 12.28 16.36 -15.36
N TRP A 87 13.33 15.54 -15.51
CA TRP A 87 13.22 14.09 -15.44
C TRP A 87 12.81 13.61 -14.05
N GLY A 88 13.35 14.21 -12.98
CA GLY A 88 12.96 13.90 -11.61
C GLY A 88 11.47 14.10 -11.37
N ILE A 89 10.92 15.24 -11.82
CA ILE A 89 9.48 15.52 -11.72
C ILE A 89 8.66 14.54 -12.57
N ILE A 90 9.06 14.26 -13.82
CA ILE A 90 8.34 13.34 -14.69
C ILE A 90 8.27 11.94 -14.06
N ILE A 91 9.41 11.41 -13.59
CA ILE A 91 9.47 10.09 -12.97
C ILE A 91 8.61 10.05 -11.70
N PHE A 92 8.65 11.10 -10.88
CA PHE A 92 7.83 11.20 -9.68
C PHE A 92 6.32 11.23 -9.99
N CYS A 93 5.89 12.01 -10.99
CA CYS A 93 4.48 12.04 -11.39
C CYS A 93 4.02 10.68 -11.94
N VAL A 94 4.86 10.02 -12.74
CA VAL A 94 4.56 8.68 -13.28
C VAL A 94 4.48 7.65 -12.15
N SER A 95 5.37 7.70 -11.16
CA SER A 95 5.34 6.75 -10.04
C SER A 95 4.09 6.93 -9.18
N ILE A 96 3.63 8.17 -8.95
CA ILE A 96 2.34 8.42 -8.28
C ILE A 96 1.19 7.83 -9.10
N ALA A 97 1.13 8.09 -10.40
CA ALA A 97 0.07 7.58 -11.25
C ALA A 97 0.00 6.04 -11.24
N LEU A 98 1.15 5.37 -11.36
CA LEU A 98 1.24 3.91 -11.28
C LEU A 98 0.83 3.38 -9.90
N SER A 99 1.21 4.06 -8.82
CA SER A 99 0.85 3.67 -7.46
C SER A 99 -0.66 3.72 -7.24
N ILE A 100 -1.33 4.76 -7.74
CA ILE A 100 -2.80 4.89 -7.68
C ILE A 100 -3.48 3.76 -8.47
N ILE A 101 -3.02 3.51 -9.71
CA ILE A 101 -3.56 2.42 -10.53
C ILE A 101 -3.37 1.07 -9.83
N SER A 102 -2.17 0.81 -9.30
CA SER A 102 -1.88 -0.43 -8.60
C SER A 102 -2.72 -0.59 -7.33
N ALA A 103 -3.00 0.50 -6.60
CA ALA A 103 -3.86 0.46 -5.43
C ALA A 103 -5.30 0.07 -5.80
N ILE A 104 -5.84 0.66 -6.88
CA ILE A 104 -7.18 0.33 -7.39
C ILE A 104 -7.27 -1.12 -7.86
N VAL A 105 -6.28 -1.58 -8.64
CA VAL A 105 -6.23 -2.98 -9.08
C VAL A 105 -6.14 -3.92 -7.87
N GLY A 106 -5.28 -3.60 -6.91
CA GLY A 106 -5.13 -4.37 -5.68
C GLY A 106 -6.44 -4.48 -4.90
N THR A 107 -7.18 -3.38 -4.72
CA THR A 107 -8.46 -3.42 -4.01
C THR A 107 -9.52 -4.22 -4.75
N VAL A 108 -9.59 -4.14 -6.08
CA VAL A 108 -10.53 -4.94 -6.89
C VAL A 108 -10.20 -6.43 -6.80
N LEU A 109 -8.92 -6.80 -6.88
CA LEU A 109 -8.49 -8.20 -6.78
C LEU A 109 -8.77 -8.79 -5.39
N ILE A 110 -8.45 -8.04 -4.32
CA ILE A 110 -8.74 -8.46 -2.95
C ILE A 110 -10.25 -8.58 -2.73
N GLY A 111 -11.03 -7.61 -3.22
CA GLY A 111 -12.50 -7.67 -3.17
C GLY A 111 -13.07 -8.89 -3.90
N GLY A 112 -12.53 -9.23 -5.07
CA GLY A 112 -12.91 -10.43 -5.82
C GLY A 112 -12.58 -11.72 -5.07
N LEU A 113 -11.41 -11.81 -4.43
CA LEU A 113 -11.03 -12.96 -3.61
C LEU A 113 -11.94 -13.12 -2.38
N ILE A 114 -12.21 -12.03 -1.66
CA ILE A 114 -13.11 -12.03 -0.50
C ILE A 114 -14.53 -12.41 -0.94
N GLY A 115 -15.01 -11.85 -2.05
CA GLY A 115 -16.34 -12.18 -2.60
C GLY A 115 -16.47 -13.65 -2.97
N GLY A 116 -15.44 -14.25 -3.58
CA GLY A 116 -15.40 -15.68 -3.87
C GLY A 116 -15.49 -16.54 -2.62
N VAL A 117 -14.62 -16.28 -1.63
CA VAL A 117 -14.65 -16.99 -0.34
C VAL A 117 -15.98 -16.81 0.38
N MET A 118 -16.58 -15.61 0.32
CA MET A 118 -17.87 -15.36 0.97
C MET A 118 -19.01 -16.11 0.29
N GLY A 119 -18.94 -16.32 -1.03
CA GLY A 119 -19.87 -17.19 -1.76
C GLY A 119 -19.83 -18.62 -1.22
N ASP A 120 -18.63 -19.21 -1.17
CA ASP A 120 -18.42 -20.57 -0.64
C ASP A 120 -18.89 -20.68 0.83
N VAL A 121 -18.60 -19.67 1.66
CA VAL A 121 -19.04 -19.62 3.06
C VAL A 121 -20.57 -19.53 3.16
N ASN A 122 -21.23 -18.77 2.29
CA ASN A 122 -22.68 -18.63 2.31
C ASN A 122 -23.39 -19.93 1.89
N ASP A 123 -22.87 -20.63 0.88
CA ASP A 123 -23.41 -21.93 0.45
C ASP A 123 -23.28 -22.97 1.57
N LEU A 124 -22.12 -23.04 2.23
CA LEU A 124 -21.92 -23.89 3.42
C LEU A 124 -22.85 -23.51 4.58
N ASN A 125 -23.07 -22.20 4.80
CA ASN A 125 -23.96 -21.74 5.86
C ASN A 125 -25.42 -22.14 5.60
N GLN A 126 -25.87 -22.18 4.35
CA GLN A 126 -27.20 -22.68 3.98
C GLN A 126 -27.34 -24.18 4.26
N GLU A 127 -26.33 -24.98 3.91
CA GLU A 127 -26.33 -26.41 4.21
C GLU A 127 -26.39 -26.68 5.72
N ILE A 128 -25.60 -25.96 6.51
CA ILE A 128 -25.60 -26.07 7.98
C ILE A 128 -26.98 -25.75 8.54
N GLN A 129 -27.62 -24.66 8.10
CA GLN A 129 -28.96 -24.29 8.55
C GLN A 129 -30.00 -25.37 8.19
N ASN A 130 -29.96 -25.93 6.98
CA ASN A 130 -30.86 -27.01 6.59
C ASN A 130 -30.66 -28.27 7.47
N PHE A 131 -29.43 -28.57 7.89
CA PHE A 131 -29.19 -29.67 8.85
C PHE A 131 -29.70 -29.36 10.26
N GLU A 132 -29.54 -28.13 10.73
CA GLU A 132 -30.08 -27.67 12.02
C GLU A 132 -31.60 -27.76 12.05
N ASP A 133 -32.28 -27.32 10.99
CA ASP A 133 -33.74 -27.43 10.84
C ASP A 133 -34.20 -28.89 10.86
N ILE A 134 -33.51 -29.79 10.13
CA ILE A 134 -33.84 -31.23 10.16
C ILE A 134 -33.65 -31.82 11.56
N GLN A 135 -32.59 -31.46 12.28
CA GLN A 135 -32.38 -31.94 13.64
C GLN A 135 -33.47 -31.43 14.59
N GLN A 136 -33.93 -30.19 14.40
CA GLN A 136 -35.02 -29.61 15.17
C GLN A 136 -36.33 -30.37 14.92
N ASP A 137 -36.69 -30.62 13.66
CA ASP A 137 -37.88 -31.39 13.29
C ASP A 137 -37.85 -32.81 13.89
N LEU A 138 -36.67 -33.46 13.89
CA LEU A 138 -36.51 -34.77 14.51
C LEU A 138 -36.72 -34.73 16.03
N ASN A 139 -36.20 -33.71 16.72
CA ASN A 139 -36.38 -33.55 18.17
C ASN A 139 -37.84 -33.27 18.52
N ASP A 140 -38.56 -32.52 17.69
CA ASP A 140 -39.97 -32.21 17.91
C ASP A 140 -40.85 -33.46 17.68
N MET A 141 -40.56 -34.25 16.64
CA MET A 141 -41.24 -35.55 16.43
C MET A 141 -40.98 -36.54 17.57
N GLU A 142 -39.76 -36.59 18.13
CA GLU A 142 -39.46 -37.44 19.28
C GLU A 142 -40.27 -37.01 20.52
N GLN A 143 -40.43 -35.70 20.73
CA GLN A 143 -41.28 -35.18 21.81
C GLN A 143 -42.76 -35.51 21.61
N GLU A 144 -43.29 -35.38 20.40
CA GLU A 144 -44.67 -35.74 20.08
C GLU A 144 -44.93 -37.23 20.31
N PHE A 145 -44.02 -38.10 19.84
CA PHE A 145 -44.14 -39.54 20.05
C PHE A 145 -44.12 -39.91 21.53
N ASN A 146 -43.18 -39.35 22.30
CA ASN A 146 -43.09 -39.61 23.74
C ASN A 146 -44.35 -39.12 24.48
N GLN A 147 -44.92 -38.00 24.05
CA GLN A 147 -46.17 -37.49 24.62
C GLN A 147 -47.37 -38.40 24.29
N GLU A 148 -47.44 -38.94 23.08
CA GLU A 148 -48.50 -39.86 22.67
C GLU A 148 -48.40 -41.21 23.42
N THR A 149 -47.18 -41.74 23.61
CA THR A 149 -46.98 -42.97 24.40
C THR A 149 -47.33 -42.79 25.86
N ASP A 150 -46.93 -41.66 26.48
CA ASP A 150 -47.26 -41.38 27.88
C ASP A 150 -48.78 -41.22 28.08
N GLY A 151 -49.46 -40.56 27.13
CA GLY A 151 -50.91 -40.42 27.13
C GLY A 151 -51.63 -41.76 27.00
N PHE A 152 -51.21 -42.60 26.06
CA PHE A 152 -51.76 -43.93 25.86
C PHE A 152 -51.62 -44.83 27.10
N ASP A 153 -50.45 -44.84 27.74
CA ASP A 153 -50.22 -45.62 28.96
C ASP A 153 -51.15 -45.12 30.10
N SER A 154 -51.32 -43.80 30.23
CA SER A 154 -52.19 -43.22 31.25
C SER A 154 -53.68 -43.50 31.03
N ASP A 155 -54.16 -43.47 29.78
CA ASP A 155 -55.54 -43.80 29.43
C ASP A 155 -55.80 -45.30 29.67
N PHE A 156 -54.88 -46.17 29.27
CA PHE A 156 -54.97 -47.61 29.47
C PHE A 156 -55.00 -48.01 30.96
N ASP A 157 -54.14 -47.42 31.79
CA ASP A 157 -54.13 -47.65 33.23
C ASP A 157 -55.44 -47.18 33.87
N SER A 158 -55.98 -46.03 33.43
CA SER A 158 -57.24 -45.48 33.96
C SER A 158 -58.47 -46.33 33.62
N ASP A 159 -58.53 -46.89 32.40
CA ASP A 159 -59.61 -47.80 31.99
C ASP A 159 -59.55 -49.10 32.80
N PHE A 160 -58.36 -49.65 33.05
CA PHE A 160 -58.18 -50.88 33.84
C PHE A 160 -58.55 -50.70 35.31
N ASP A 161 -58.19 -49.57 35.92
CA ASP A 161 -58.58 -49.25 37.29
C ASP A 161 -60.10 -49.08 37.42
N SER A 162 -60.75 -48.47 36.43
CA SER A 162 -62.21 -48.23 36.43
C SER A 162 -63.05 -49.52 36.35
N ASP A 163 -62.56 -50.55 35.65
CA ASP A 163 -63.23 -51.85 35.54
C ASP A 163 -63.01 -52.76 36.76
N SER A 164 -62.08 -52.42 37.66
CA SER A 164 -61.73 -53.21 38.85
C SER A 164 -62.60 -52.92 40.10
N GLU A 165 -63.46 -51.89 40.05
CA GLU A 165 -64.32 -51.46 41.17
C GLU A 165 -65.73 -52.12 41.22
N PHE A 166 -65.95 -53.27 40.57
CA PHE A 166 -67.23 -54.01 40.60
C PHE A 166 -67.20 -55.34 41.38
#